data_AF-A0A9D1Z1B9-F1
#
_entry.id   AF-A0A9D1Z1B9-F1
#
_cell.length_a   1.000
_cell.length_b   1.000
_cell.length_c   1.000
_cell.angle_alpha   90.00
_cell.angle_beta   90.00
_cell.angle_gamma   90.00
#
_symmetry.space_group_name_H-M   'P 1'
#
loop_
_entity.id
_entity.type
_entity.pdbx_description
1 polymer ?
#
loop_
_entity_poly.entity_id
_entity_poly.type
_entity_poly.pdbx_seq_one_letter_code
_entity_poly.pdbx_strand_id
1 'polypeptide(L)'
;MERKNYTVAVDLGSSSVVLAVGERTPEGLMDVAFVVTKPVEGVHAGRIENIELVSRAIRDAVSEVEQQLGIRITEAYAGISGDFVRCARHTDHVFVYDPQNGVNQKDVDALFDRMRNVQAPDDETIMERVPQNYMVDDNQEVRNPVGSFGKKLSSTFNFILCQKTPMQRLDMALKRLGIRMLGVVPDAMAIPEAVLLPDEKEEGVAVVDVGAGVTDVTVYYRNVVRYVATIPMGASAINRDIRTMSVPEKHVESLKQKYGSAVAELAPEDKLIRVNGRMAREAKDILLRNLATVIEARATDIVEFVQQELKDSGYADKLAYGIVLTGGSAKLKDLDELFRRVTGLDVRVAVPETGLTESSKEKVADPSCSTVVGILLHGAELGGCAVIERPSVPASTSTAASTSAAASTSTAAPGSEIRQPYTPTPPAANTFRHVAPRTPQSEPPTPQQPRTAAEQPATPETPTPEEPREEPHPETPRRKRDWGSIFQKTFDKINKSFSAAEDEEI
;
A
#
# COMPACT_ATOMS: atom_id res chain seq x y z
N MET A 1 5.88 16.92 -36.21
CA MET A 1 5.48 16.71 -34.80
C MET A 1 6.53 15.82 -34.20
N GLU A 2 7.23 16.30 -33.18
CA GLU A 2 8.13 15.45 -32.41
C GLU A 2 7.31 14.38 -31.72
N ARG A 3 7.77 13.12 -31.83
CA ARG A 3 7.11 11.97 -31.22
C ARG A 3 7.37 12.05 -29.72
N LYS A 4 6.41 12.53 -28.95
CA LYS A 4 6.57 12.71 -27.50
C LYS A 4 6.84 11.36 -26.84
N ASN A 5 7.90 11.30 -26.04
CA ASN A 5 8.33 10.06 -25.40
C ASN A 5 7.72 9.98 -24.00
N TYR A 6 6.43 9.67 -23.94
CA TYR A 6 5.71 9.58 -22.67
C TYR A 6 6.10 8.34 -21.88
N THR A 7 6.22 8.48 -20.57
CA THR A 7 6.19 7.37 -19.63
C THR A 7 4.81 7.35 -18.97
N VAL A 8 4.23 6.16 -18.83
CA VAL A 8 2.93 5.94 -18.19
C VAL A 8 3.13 5.05 -16.96
N ALA A 9 2.67 5.51 -15.81
CA ALA A 9 2.75 4.81 -14.53
C ALA A 9 1.35 4.52 -13.99
N VAL A 10 1.13 3.29 -13.52
CA VAL A 10 -0.11 2.86 -12.87
C VAL A 10 0.20 2.31 -11.47
N ASP A 11 -0.30 2.98 -10.46
CA ASP A 11 -0.30 2.51 -9.07
C ASP A 11 -1.68 1.90 -8.75
N LEU A 12 -1.69 0.64 -8.31
CA LEU A 12 -2.89 -0.07 -7.87
C LEU A 12 -2.90 -0.20 -6.34
N GLY A 13 -3.39 0.84 -5.68
CA GLY A 13 -3.65 0.83 -4.25
C GLY A 13 -4.90 0.03 -3.87
N SER A 14 -5.06 -0.23 -2.56
CA SER A 14 -6.24 -0.94 -2.05
C SER A 14 -7.53 -0.10 -2.06
N SER A 15 -7.43 1.23 -2.13
CA SER A 15 -8.58 2.16 -2.15
C SER A 15 -8.73 2.95 -3.45
N SER A 16 -7.65 3.05 -4.24
CA SER A 16 -7.64 3.81 -5.47
C SER A 16 -6.65 3.26 -6.49
N VAL A 17 -6.92 3.50 -7.77
CA VAL A 17 -5.93 3.47 -8.85
C VAL A 17 -5.45 4.88 -9.10
N VAL A 18 -4.14 5.08 -9.14
CA VAL A 18 -3.52 6.34 -9.55
C VAL A 18 -2.79 6.12 -10.87
N LEU A 19 -3.04 6.97 -11.87
CA LEU A 19 -2.35 6.92 -13.16
C LEU A 19 -1.64 8.25 -13.40
N ALA A 20 -0.36 8.20 -13.75
CA ALA A 20 0.43 9.36 -14.13
C ALA A 20 1.00 9.19 -15.53
N VAL A 21 1.07 10.30 -16.26
CA VAL A 21 1.80 10.40 -17.54
C VAL A 21 2.77 11.55 -17.44
N GLY A 22 4.02 11.31 -17.83
CA GLY A 22 5.05 12.33 -17.87
C GLY A 22 6.01 12.15 -19.02
N GLU A 23 6.85 13.16 -19.24
CA GLU A 23 7.88 13.19 -20.27
C GLU A 23 9.19 13.65 -19.64
N ARG A 24 10.29 13.00 -20.02
CA ARG A 24 11.61 13.43 -19.55
C ARG A 24 12.08 14.62 -20.37
N THR A 25 12.40 15.72 -19.69
CA THR A 25 12.94 16.92 -20.33
C THR A 25 14.38 16.71 -20.80
N PRO A 26 14.91 17.56 -21.69
CA PRO A 26 16.32 17.51 -22.10
C PRO A 26 17.32 17.62 -20.93
N GLU A 27 16.92 18.27 -19.84
CA GLU A 27 17.69 18.41 -18.60
C GLU A 27 17.65 17.16 -17.72
N GLY A 28 16.91 16.12 -18.13
CA GLY A 28 16.79 14.85 -17.42
C GLY A 28 15.77 14.84 -16.29
N LEU A 29 15.02 15.94 -16.09
CA LEU A 29 13.93 16.03 -15.12
C LEU A 29 12.63 15.44 -15.68
N MET A 30 11.74 15.01 -14.81
CA MET A 30 10.41 14.53 -15.19
C MET A 30 9.40 15.68 -15.19
N ASP A 31 8.78 15.93 -16.34
CA ASP A 31 7.61 16.79 -16.45
C ASP A 31 6.33 15.94 -16.42
N VAL A 32 5.57 16.06 -15.34
CA VAL A 32 4.30 15.36 -15.14
C VAL A 32 3.22 16.07 -15.94
N ALA A 33 2.82 15.46 -17.05
CA ALA A 33 1.79 15.99 -17.95
C ALA A 33 0.41 15.91 -17.31
N PHE A 34 0.06 14.77 -16.71
CA PHE A 34 -1.23 14.57 -16.08
C PHE A 34 -1.21 13.45 -15.02
N VAL A 35 -1.98 13.62 -13.95
CA VAL A 35 -2.21 12.62 -12.90
C VAL A 35 -3.71 12.53 -12.66
N VAL A 36 -4.22 11.30 -12.52
CA VAL A 36 -5.61 11.04 -12.15
C VAL A 36 -5.67 9.97 -11.06
N THR A 37 -6.61 10.13 -10.15
CA THR A 37 -6.93 9.14 -9.11
C THR A 37 -8.39 8.69 -9.26
N LYS A 38 -8.64 7.38 -9.26
CA LYS A 38 -9.97 6.78 -9.29
C LYS A 38 -10.16 5.83 -8.11
N PRO A 39 -11.32 5.81 -7.45
CA PRO A 39 -11.59 4.82 -6.40
C PRO A 39 -11.59 3.41 -7.00
N VAL A 40 -11.15 2.42 -6.23
CA VAL A 40 -11.17 1.01 -6.64
C VAL A 40 -11.72 0.14 -5.52
N GLU A 41 -12.43 -0.91 -5.92
CA GLU A 41 -12.89 -2.00 -5.06
C GLU A 41 -12.31 -3.32 -5.58
N GLY A 42 -12.34 -4.37 -4.76
CA GLY A 42 -11.83 -5.68 -5.15
C GLY A 42 -10.31 -5.83 -5.01
N VAL A 43 -9.67 -4.97 -4.22
CA VAL A 43 -8.29 -5.11 -3.77
C VAL A 43 -8.27 -5.15 -2.24
N HIS A 44 -7.59 -6.13 -1.67
CA HIS A 44 -7.43 -6.28 -0.23
C HIS A 44 -5.97 -6.50 0.14
N ALA A 45 -5.38 -5.57 0.91
CA ALA A 45 -3.98 -5.61 1.30
C ALA A 45 -3.03 -5.88 0.10
N GLY A 46 -3.26 -5.17 -1.00
CA GLY A 46 -2.50 -5.32 -2.25
C GLY A 46 -2.92 -6.49 -3.15
N ARG A 47 -3.71 -7.46 -2.64
CA ARG A 47 -4.16 -8.61 -3.43
C ARG A 47 -5.43 -8.27 -4.22
N ILE A 48 -5.39 -8.51 -5.53
CA ILE A 48 -6.57 -8.39 -6.40
C ILE A 48 -7.51 -9.57 -6.13
N GLU A 49 -8.66 -9.30 -5.50
CA GLU A 49 -9.73 -10.27 -5.25
C GLU A 49 -10.76 -10.28 -6.40
N ASN A 50 -11.02 -9.12 -7.02
CA ASN A 50 -11.95 -9.00 -8.14
C ASN A 50 -11.34 -8.19 -9.29
N ILE A 51 -10.86 -8.91 -10.29
CA ILE A 51 -10.21 -8.33 -11.47
C ILE A 51 -11.15 -7.48 -12.34
N GLU A 52 -12.46 -7.73 -12.34
CA GLU A 52 -13.42 -6.93 -13.14
C GLU A 52 -13.56 -5.52 -12.55
N LEU A 53 -13.69 -5.41 -11.22
CA LEU A 53 -13.77 -4.13 -10.52
C LEU A 53 -12.48 -3.32 -10.69
N VAL A 54 -11.34 -3.98 -10.56
CA VAL A 54 -10.02 -3.37 -10.81
C VAL A 54 -9.88 -2.90 -12.26
N SER A 55 -10.19 -3.78 -13.23
CA SER A 55 -10.08 -3.43 -14.66
C SER A 55 -10.98 -2.25 -15.03
N ARG A 56 -12.15 -2.13 -14.40
CA ARG A 56 -13.05 -0.99 -14.59
C ARG A 56 -12.44 0.31 -14.04
N ALA A 57 -11.89 0.29 -12.81
CA ALA A 57 -11.26 1.48 -12.24
C ALA A 57 -10.05 1.94 -13.05
N ILE A 58 -9.20 1.01 -13.52
CA ILE A 58 -8.08 1.34 -14.41
C ILE A 58 -8.61 1.92 -15.74
N ARG A 59 -9.67 1.36 -16.33
CA ARG A 59 -10.28 1.89 -17.55
C ARG A 59 -10.77 3.33 -17.37
N ASP A 60 -11.40 3.62 -16.24
CA ASP A 60 -11.92 4.96 -15.95
C ASP A 60 -10.76 5.97 -15.80
N ALA A 61 -9.65 5.58 -15.18
CA ALA A 61 -8.44 6.40 -15.10
C ALA A 61 -7.80 6.63 -16.47
N VAL A 62 -7.57 5.55 -17.23
CA VAL A 62 -6.99 5.59 -18.59
C VAL A 62 -7.83 6.46 -19.51
N SER A 63 -9.16 6.34 -19.48
CA SER A 63 -10.06 7.09 -20.37
C SER A 63 -9.96 8.60 -20.14
N GLU A 64 -9.85 9.03 -18.87
CA GLU A 64 -9.69 10.45 -18.53
C GLU A 64 -8.36 11.01 -19.02
N VAL A 65 -7.27 10.26 -18.81
CA VAL A 65 -5.93 10.67 -19.27
C VAL A 65 -5.86 10.73 -20.79
N GLU A 66 -6.38 9.70 -21.48
CA GLU A 66 -6.43 9.66 -22.95
C GLU A 66 -7.24 10.83 -23.51
N GLN A 67 -8.36 11.19 -22.87
CA GLN A 67 -9.17 12.34 -23.26
C GLN A 67 -8.43 13.66 -23.05
N GLN A 68 -7.77 13.82 -21.90
CA GLN A 68 -7.08 15.06 -21.55
C GLN A 68 -5.84 15.31 -22.42
N LEU A 69 -5.09 14.25 -22.74
CA LEU A 69 -3.83 14.35 -23.48
C LEU A 69 -3.97 14.09 -24.98
N GLY A 70 -5.13 13.61 -25.45
CA GLY A 70 -5.34 13.29 -26.86
C GLY A 70 -4.48 12.10 -27.33
N ILE A 71 -4.21 11.15 -26.45
CA ILE A 71 -3.39 9.96 -26.73
C ILE A 71 -4.21 8.68 -26.54
N ARG A 72 -3.66 7.56 -27.00
CA ARG A 72 -4.07 6.19 -26.62
C ARG A 72 -2.91 5.55 -25.89
N ILE A 73 -3.15 5.09 -24.67
CA ILE A 73 -2.19 4.36 -23.86
C ILE A 73 -2.19 2.90 -24.30
N THR A 74 -1.03 2.38 -24.72
CA THR A 74 -0.86 0.96 -25.08
C THR A 74 0.15 0.24 -24.20
N GLU A 75 0.94 0.98 -23.44
CA GLU A 75 2.00 0.48 -22.59
C GLU A 75 2.04 1.26 -21.28
N ALA A 76 2.39 0.58 -20.18
CA ALA A 76 2.56 1.22 -18.88
C ALA A 76 3.54 0.43 -17.99
N TYR A 77 4.19 1.15 -17.09
CA TYR A 77 4.83 0.59 -15.91
C TYR A 77 3.82 0.54 -14.77
N ALA A 78 3.96 -0.46 -13.88
CA ALA A 78 3.04 -0.64 -12.77
C ALA A 78 3.77 -0.76 -11.43
N GLY A 79 3.10 -0.30 -10.38
CA GLY A 79 3.46 -0.53 -8.99
C GLY A 79 2.85 -1.80 -8.46
N ILE A 80 3.51 -2.40 -7.46
CA ILE A 80 2.93 -3.49 -6.69
C ILE A 80 3.39 -3.42 -5.23
N SER A 81 2.43 -3.58 -4.31
CA SER A 81 2.67 -3.66 -2.88
C SER A 81 1.79 -4.73 -2.25
N GLY A 82 2.31 -5.42 -1.24
CA GLY A 82 1.61 -6.41 -0.43
C GLY A 82 2.56 -7.33 0.31
N ASP A 83 2.03 -8.12 1.24
CA ASP A 83 2.79 -9.10 2.04
C ASP A 83 3.47 -10.21 1.21
N PHE A 84 3.15 -10.26 -0.08
CA PHE A 84 3.76 -11.13 -1.08
C PHE A 84 5.03 -10.55 -1.70
N VAL A 85 5.43 -9.33 -1.33
CA VAL A 85 6.73 -8.73 -1.63
C VAL A 85 7.60 -8.84 -0.38
N ARG A 86 8.79 -9.42 -0.52
CA ARG A 86 9.71 -9.61 0.62
C ARG A 86 11.17 -9.47 0.21
N CYS A 87 12.00 -9.09 1.16
CA CYS A 87 13.45 -9.08 1.03
C CYS A 87 14.05 -10.38 1.57
N ALA A 88 14.80 -11.12 0.75
CA ALA A 88 15.57 -12.29 1.15
C ALA A 88 17.07 -11.99 1.08
N ARG A 89 17.83 -12.37 2.10
CA ARG A 89 19.28 -12.24 2.12
C ARG A 89 19.92 -13.53 1.63
N HIS A 90 20.88 -13.43 0.73
CA HIS A 90 21.68 -14.57 0.30
C HIS A 90 23.15 -14.15 0.19
N THR A 91 24.03 -14.98 0.75
CA THR A 91 25.47 -14.74 0.77
C THR A 91 26.14 -15.86 0.00
N ASP A 92 27.07 -15.48 -0.87
CA ASP A 92 27.89 -16.40 -1.63
C ASP A 92 29.33 -15.84 -1.68
N HIS A 93 30.25 -16.65 -2.20
CA HIS A 93 31.66 -16.35 -2.23
C HIS A 93 32.35 -16.93 -3.47
N VAL A 94 33.53 -16.41 -3.75
CA VAL A 94 34.50 -16.96 -4.69
C VAL A 94 35.87 -17.00 -4.03
N PHE A 95 36.73 -17.91 -4.50
CA PHE A 95 38.14 -17.87 -4.15
C PHE A 95 38.86 -16.91 -5.10
N VAL A 96 39.75 -16.10 -4.54
CA VAL A 96 40.57 -15.14 -5.28
C VAL A 96 41.50 -15.90 -6.23
N TYR A 97 41.46 -15.56 -7.52
CA TYR A 97 42.20 -16.26 -8.56
C TYR A 97 43.72 -16.20 -8.36
N ASP A 98 44.24 -15.04 -7.96
CA ASP A 98 45.66 -14.82 -7.68
C ASP A 98 45.84 -14.12 -6.31
N PRO A 99 45.85 -14.89 -5.20
CA PRO A 99 45.94 -14.32 -3.87
C PRO A 99 47.21 -13.49 -3.60
N GLN A 100 48.27 -13.65 -4.40
CA GLN A 100 49.50 -12.84 -4.25
C GLN A 100 49.33 -11.41 -4.72
N ASN A 101 48.42 -11.19 -5.68
CA ASN A 101 48.11 -9.86 -6.22
C ASN A 101 46.79 -9.28 -5.66
N GLY A 102 46.17 -9.98 -4.72
CA GLY A 102 44.89 -9.60 -4.11
C GLY A 102 43.69 -9.81 -5.03
N VAL A 103 42.53 -9.40 -4.54
CA VAL A 103 41.26 -9.44 -5.26
C VAL A 103 41.35 -8.56 -6.51
N ASN A 104 41.00 -9.10 -7.67
CA ASN A 104 40.94 -8.37 -8.93
C ASN A 104 39.51 -8.32 -9.48
N GLN A 105 39.32 -7.58 -10.59
CA GLN A 105 37.99 -7.41 -11.19
C GLN A 105 37.34 -8.73 -11.62
N LYS A 106 38.12 -9.73 -12.07
CA LYS A 106 37.57 -11.03 -12.48
C LYS A 106 36.97 -11.79 -11.31
N ASP A 107 37.52 -11.63 -10.11
CA ASP A 107 36.96 -12.25 -8.91
C ASP A 107 35.61 -11.60 -8.55
N VAL A 108 35.52 -10.27 -8.66
CA VAL A 108 34.27 -9.53 -8.47
C VAL A 108 33.21 -9.92 -9.50
N ASP A 109 33.60 -10.00 -10.78
CA ASP A 109 32.71 -10.40 -11.87
C ASP A 109 32.21 -11.83 -11.68
N ALA A 110 33.10 -12.76 -11.28
CA ALA A 110 32.73 -14.15 -11.00
C ALA A 110 31.75 -14.27 -9.84
N LEU A 111 31.91 -13.48 -8.77
CA LEU A 111 30.97 -13.43 -7.66
C LEU A 111 29.61 -12.89 -8.11
N PHE A 112 29.60 -11.81 -8.90
CA PHE A 112 28.37 -11.28 -9.48
C PHE A 112 27.66 -12.29 -10.37
N ASP A 113 28.40 -13.04 -11.20
CA ASP A 113 27.84 -14.08 -12.06
C ASP A 113 27.19 -15.20 -11.26
N ARG A 114 27.79 -15.63 -10.13
CA ARG A 114 27.16 -16.58 -9.21
C ARG A 114 25.85 -16.04 -8.65
N MET A 115 25.86 -14.82 -8.13
CA MET A 115 24.67 -14.15 -7.57
C MET A 115 23.56 -13.95 -8.60
N ARG A 116 23.92 -13.67 -9.85
CA ARG A 116 22.97 -13.51 -10.97
C ARG A 116 22.24 -14.81 -11.27
N ASN A 117 22.92 -15.94 -11.12
CA ASN A 117 22.38 -17.28 -11.40
C ASN A 117 21.52 -17.86 -10.28
N VAL A 118 21.47 -17.20 -9.11
CA VAL A 118 20.53 -17.55 -8.02
C VAL A 118 19.11 -17.54 -8.56
N GLN A 119 18.42 -18.66 -8.37
CA GLN A 119 17.04 -18.86 -8.79
C GLN A 119 16.07 -18.47 -7.68
N ALA A 120 14.93 -17.92 -8.08
CA ALA A 120 13.80 -17.70 -7.17
C ALA A 120 13.13 -19.05 -6.85
N PRO A 121 12.43 -19.17 -5.72
CA PRO A 121 11.46 -20.24 -5.51
C PRO A 121 10.42 -20.33 -6.64
N ASP A 122 9.84 -21.52 -6.85
CA ASP A 122 8.98 -21.80 -7.99
C ASP A 122 7.75 -20.88 -8.11
N ASP A 123 7.23 -20.38 -6.99
CA ASP A 123 6.06 -19.51 -6.92
C ASP A 123 6.40 -18.02 -6.83
N GLU A 124 7.68 -17.66 -6.87
CA GLU A 124 8.19 -16.29 -6.73
C GLU A 124 9.04 -15.86 -7.92
N THR A 125 9.16 -14.54 -8.09
CA THR A 125 10.01 -13.89 -9.09
C THR A 125 10.99 -12.99 -8.35
N ILE A 126 12.27 -13.03 -8.73
CA ILE A 126 13.25 -12.02 -8.31
C ILE A 126 12.96 -10.74 -9.10
N MET A 127 12.46 -9.73 -8.38
CA MET A 127 12.18 -8.39 -8.89
C MET A 127 13.47 -7.58 -9.00
N GLU A 128 14.31 -7.63 -7.97
CA GLU A 128 15.55 -6.84 -7.88
C GLU A 128 16.64 -7.61 -7.12
N ARG A 129 17.91 -7.33 -7.45
CA ARG A 129 19.08 -7.89 -6.77
C ARG A 129 19.95 -6.73 -6.30
N VAL A 130 19.93 -6.45 -5.01
CA VAL A 130 20.66 -5.32 -4.42
C VAL A 130 21.94 -5.81 -3.76
N PRO A 131 23.13 -5.58 -4.36
CA PRO A 131 24.40 -5.94 -3.74
C PRO A 131 24.59 -5.18 -2.43
N GLN A 132 25.05 -5.89 -1.40
CA GLN A 132 25.47 -5.27 -0.14
C GLN A 132 26.99 -5.10 -0.14
N ASN A 133 27.59 -4.98 1.03
CA ASN A 133 29.03 -4.80 1.13
C ASN A 133 29.77 -6.11 0.83
N TYR A 134 31.03 -6.00 0.42
CA TYR A 134 31.90 -7.16 0.23
C TYR A 134 32.62 -7.49 1.52
N MET A 135 33.00 -8.75 1.67
CA MET A 135 33.78 -9.25 2.78
C MET A 135 34.98 -10.01 2.23
N VAL A 136 36.18 -9.64 2.67
CA VAL A 136 37.43 -10.33 2.33
C VAL A 136 37.82 -11.20 3.52
N ASP A 137 38.11 -12.48 3.25
CA ASP A 137 38.46 -13.50 4.25
C ASP A 137 37.51 -13.57 5.47
N ASP A 138 36.22 -13.27 5.23
CA ASP A 138 35.12 -13.26 6.22
C ASP A 138 35.30 -12.34 7.44
N ASN A 139 36.28 -11.43 7.43
CA ASN A 139 36.58 -10.56 8.57
C ASN A 139 36.84 -9.09 8.20
N GLN A 140 36.98 -8.77 6.91
CA GLN A 140 37.24 -7.43 6.43
C GLN A 140 36.13 -6.95 5.49
N GLU A 141 35.26 -6.07 5.99
CA GLU A 141 34.21 -5.45 5.19
C GLU A 141 34.77 -4.31 4.33
N VAL A 142 34.52 -4.36 3.02
CA VAL A 142 35.00 -3.36 2.05
C VAL A 142 33.90 -2.97 1.07
N ARG A 143 33.88 -1.69 0.69
CA ARG A 143 32.96 -1.18 -0.34
C ARG A 143 33.43 -1.53 -1.76
N ASN A 144 34.74 -1.41 -2.00
CA ASN A 144 35.38 -1.84 -3.23
C ASN A 144 36.46 -2.87 -2.88
N PRO A 145 36.28 -4.15 -3.26
CA PRO A 145 37.20 -5.21 -2.87
C PRO A 145 38.44 -5.26 -3.75
N VAL A 146 38.44 -4.66 -4.94
CA VAL A 146 39.59 -4.70 -5.88
C VAL A 146 40.83 -4.08 -5.22
N GLY A 147 41.93 -4.84 -5.21
CA GLY A 147 43.19 -4.48 -4.58
C GLY A 147 43.30 -4.88 -3.10
N SER A 148 42.23 -5.43 -2.50
CA SER A 148 42.31 -5.98 -1.15
C SER A 148 43.03 -7.33 -1.15
N PHE A 149 43.92 -7.56 -0.18
CA PHE A 149 44.62 -8.83 -0.05
C PHE A 149 43.76 -9.83 0.71
N GLY A 150 43.55 -11.00 0.12
CA GLY A 150 42.81 -12.10 0.73
C GLY A 150 42.73 -13.30 -0.20
N LYS A 151 42.19 -14.40 0.31
CA LYS A 151 42.01 -15.66 -0.44
C LYS A 151 40.56 -15.90 -0.82
N LYS A 152 39.62 -15.28 -0.10
CA LYS A 152 38.18 -15.44 -0.28
C LYS A 152 37.53 -14.07 -0.38
N LEU A 153 36.68 -13.90 -1.40
CA LEU A 153 35.79 -12.76 -1.54
C LEU A 153 34.35 -13.24 -1.40
N SER A 154 33.62 -12.71 -0.43
CA SER A 154 32.19 -12.96 -0.23
C SER A 154 31.40 -11.67 -0.31
N SER A 155 30.11 -11.79 -0.61
CA SER A 155 29.16 -10.67 -0.55
C SER A 155 27.78 -11.19 -0.21
N THR A 156 26.99 -10.35 0.45
CA THR A 156 25.57 -10.59 0.67
C THR A 156 24.78 -9.78 -0.34
N PHE A 157 23.76 -10.37 -0.94
CA PHE A 157 22.79 -9.70 -1.80
C PHE A 157 21.43 -9.74 -1.14
N ASN A 158 20.71 -8.62 -1.22
CA ASN A 158 19.30 -8.57 -0.90
C ASN A 158 18.53 -8.85 -2.20
N PHE A 159 17.81 -9.95 -2.23
CA PHE A 159 16.90 -10.33 -3.31
C PHE A 159 15.50 -9.85 -2.96
N ILE A 160 14.95 -8.95 -3.78
CA ILE A 160 13.56 -8.52 -3.64
C ILE A 160 12.70 -9.49 -4.42
N LEU A 161 11.87 -10.24 -3.71
CA LEU A 161 11.06 -11.33 -4.25
C LEU A 161 9.59 -10.91 -4.26
N CYS A 162 8.85 -11.33 -5.28
CA CYS A 162 7.41 -11.16 -5.36
C CYS A 162 6.74 -12.47 -5.78
N GLN A 163 5.64 -12.85 -5.13
CA GLN A 163 4.83 -13.98 -5.61
C GLN A 163 4.36 -13.74 -7.05
N LYS A 164 4.36 -14.80 -7.87
CA LYS A 164 3.96 -14.73 -9.29
C LYS A 164 2.48 -14.38 -9.47
N THR A 165 1.59 -14.90 -8.63
CA THR A 165 0.14 -14.76 -8.81
C THR A 165 -0.34 -13.30 -8.72
N PRO A 166 0.05 -12.47 -7.72
CA PRO A 166 -0.29 -11.04 -7.71
C PRO A 166 0.14 -10.30 -8.97
N MET A 167 1.38 -10.50 -9.44
CA MET A 167 1.90 -9.89 -10.67
C MET A 167 1.09 -10.30 -11.90
N GLN A 168 0.78 -11.59 -12.03
CA GLN A 168 -0.04 -12.11 -13.13
C GLN A 168 -1.45 -11.51 -13.13
N ARG A 169 -2.07 -11.33 -11.96
CA ARG A 169 -3.40 -10.70 -11.86
C ARG A 169 -3.38 -9.23 -12.28
N LEU A 170 -2.33 -8.50 -11.90
CA LEU A 170 -2.14 -7.11 -12.31
C LEU A 170 -1.94 -7.00 -13.84
N ASP A 171 -1.06 -7.83 -14.40
CA ASP A 171 -0.83 -7.93 -15.84
C ASP A 171 -2.12 -8.28 -16.61
N MET A 172 -2.91 -9.23 -16.10
CA MET A 172 -4.21 -9.58 -16.68
C MET A 172 -5.19 -8.40 -16.65
N ALA A 173 -5.21 -7.60 -15.58
CA ALA A 173 -6.10 -6.44 -15.46
C ALA A 173 -5.77 -5.37 -16.52
N LEU A 174 -4.47 -5.11 -16.75
CA LEU A 174 -3.99 -4.19 -17.79
C LEU A 174 -4.24 -4.72 -19.20
N LYS A 175 -3.94 -6.01 -19.45
CA LYS A 175 -4.13 -6.66 -20.77
C LYS A 175 -5.58 -6.62 -21.25
N ARG A 176 -6.56 -6.71 -20.35
CA ARG A 176 -8.00 -6.57 -20.68
C ARG A 176 -8.36 -5.20 -21.28
N LEU A 177 -7.50 -4.21 -21.10
CA LEU A 177 -7.65 -2.86 -21.64
C LEU A 177 -6.82 -2.64 -22.92
N GLY A 178 -6.08 -3.67 -23.36
CA GLY A 178 -5.11 -3.57 -24.44
C GLY A 178 -3.82 -2.87 -24.03
N ILE A 179 -3.50 -2.83 -22.73
CA ILE A 179 -2.28 -2.22 -22.20
C ILE A 179 -1.28 -3.32 -21.88
N ARG A 180 -0.09 -3.22 -22.45
CA ARG A 180 1.04 -4.10 -22.15
C ARG A 180 1.82 -3.56 -20.95
N MET A 181 1.96 -4.36 -19.91
CA MET A 181 2.82 -4.02 -18.77
C MET A 181 4.29 -4.16 -19.18
N LEU A 182 5.04 -3.04 -19.20
CA LEU A 182 6.46 -3.02 -19.59
C LEU A 182 7.36 -3.56 -18.49
N GLY A 183 7.02 -3.24 -17.25
CA GLY A 183 7.72 -3.63 -16.05
C GLY A 183 6.83 -3.39 -14.85
N VAL A 184 7.16 -4.06 -13.75
CA VAL A 184 6.51 -3.88 -12.47
C VAL A 184 7.61 -3.67 -11.42
N VAL A 185 7.42 -2.67 -10.57
CA VAL A 185 8.36 -2.30 -9.50
C VAL A 185 7.64 -2.41 -8.16
N PRO A 186 8.30 -2.94 -7.11
CA PRO A 186 7.76 -2.83 -5.76
C PRO A 186 7.58 -1.37 -5.36
N ASP A 187 6.42 -1.01 -4.82
CA ASP A 187 6.12 0.39 -4.45
C ASP A 187 7.15 0.92 -3.44
N ALA A 188 7.51 0.09 -2.45
CA ALA A 188 8.56 0.35 -1.47
C ALA A 188 9.92 0.73 -2.10
N MET A 189 10.23 0.24 -3.30
CA MET A 189 11.46 0.58 -4.03
C MET A 189 11.31 1.84 -4.89
N ALA A 190 10.10 2.11 -5.39
CA ALA A 190 9.83 3.23 -6.27
C ALA A 190 9.67 4.56 -5.50
N ILE A 191 8.97 4.54 -4.38
CA ILE A 191 8.64 5.72 -3.57
C ILE A 191 9.89 6.54 -3.16
N PRO A 192 10.98 5.92 -2.66
CA PRO A 192 12.17 6.65 -2.24
C PRO A 192 12.81 7.52 -3.34
N GLU A 193 12.65 7.16 -4.62
CA GLU A 193 13.17 7.96 -5.74
C GLU A 193 12.46 9.29 -5.91
N ALA A 194 11.21 9.40 -5.44
CA ALA A 194 10.42 10.62 -5.55
C ALA A 194 10.55 11.55 -4.33
N VAL A 195 10.87 11.00 -3.15
CA VAL A 195 10.73 11.72 -1.86
C VAL A 195 12.04 11.92 -1.08
N LEU A 196 13.10 11.19 -1.42
CA LEU A 196 14.38 11.28 -0.72
C LEU A 196 15.38 12.17 -1.46
N LEU A 197 16.23 12.82 -0.66
CA LEU A 197 17.46 13.48 -1.10
C LEU A 197 18.65 12.52 -1.03
N PRO A 198 19.73 12.74 -1.81
CA PRO A 198 20.93 11.91 -1.76
C PRO A 198 21.55 11.77 -0.36
N ASP A 199 21.60 12.86 0.40
CA ASP A 199 22.19 12.87 1.75
C ASP A 199 21.40 11.98 2.72
N GLU A 200 20.07 11.95 2.61
CA GLU A 200 19.23 11.07 3.42
C GLU A 200 19.51 9.59 3.11
N LYS A 201 19.70 9.24 1.84
CA LYS A 201 20.06 7.89 1.41
C LYS A 201 21.46 7.48 1.90
N GLU A 202 22.40 8.41 1.97
CA GLU A 202 23.78 8.16 2.40
C GLU A 202 23.89 7.99 3.93
N GLU A 203 23.37 8.95 4.71
CA GLU A 203 23.53 8.96 6.17
C GLU A 203 22.52 8.05 6.89
N GLY A 204 21.44 7.66 6.22
CA GLY A 204 20.50 6.66 6.66
C GLY A 204 19.12 7.21 6.98
N VAL A 205 18.11 6.59 6.38
CA VAL A 205 16.70 7.01 6.47
C VAL A 205 15.79 5.81 6.24
N ALA A 206 14.64 5.81 6.92
CA ALA A 206 13.54 4.90 6.61
C ALA A 206 12.42 5.64 5.89
N VAL A 207 11.96 5.13 4.76
CA VAL A 207 10.73 5.58 4.11
C VAL A 207 9.59 4.67 4.55
N VAL A 208 8.51 5.27 5.02
CA VAL A 208 7.32 4.55 5.49
C VAL A 208 6.11 5.11 4.76
N ASP A 209 5.54 4.32 3.85
CA ASP A 209 4.32 4.65 3.12
C ASP A 209 3.11 4.01 3.81
N VAL A 210 2.27 4.83 4.41
CA VAL A 210 1.03 4.36 5.07
C VAL A 210 -0.12 4.44 4.07
N GLY A 211 -0.30 3.35 3.32
CA GLY A 211 -1.40 3.17 2.39
C GLY A 211 -2.74 2.82 3.06
N ALA A 212 -3.74 2.54 2.23
CA ALA A 212 -5.05 2.12 2.72
C ALA A 212 -5.03 0.67 3.24
N GLY A 213 -4.47 -0.27 2.47
CA GLY A 213 -4.49 -1.70 2.82
C GLY A 213 -3.21 -2.19 3.50
N VAL A 214 -2.09 -1.52 3.22
CA VAL A 214 -0.73 -1.95 3.54
C VAL A 214 0.08 -0.75 4.02
N THR A 215 1.18 -1.03 4.71
CA THR A 215 2.21 -0.06 5.06
C THR A 215 3.54 -0.59 4.55
N ASP A 216 4.20 0.14 3.65
CA ASP A 216 5.50 -0.24 3.10
C ASP A 216 6.64 0.42 3.86
N VAL A 217 7.73 -0.31 4.07
CA VAL A 217 8.92 0.15 4.78
C VAL A 217 10.15 -0.14 3.92
N THR A 218 10.93 0.91 3.67
CA THR A 218 12.24 0.81 2.99
C THR A 218 13.31 1.50 3.80
N VAL A 219 14.43 0.83 4.01
CA VAL A 219 15.58 1.39 4.73
C VAL A 219 16.74 1.62 3.76
N TYR A 220 17.22 2.85 3.71
CA TYR A 220 18.45 3.22 3.03
C TYR A 220 19.57 3.48 4.04
N TYR A 221 20.80 3.10 3.68
CA TYR A 221 22.01 3.50 4.38
C TYR A 221 23.24 3.31 3.48
N ARG A 222 24.10 4.33 3.39
CA ARG A 222 25.24 4.42 2.45
C ARG A 222 24.82 4.29 0.99
N ASN A 223 23.69 4.91 0.65
CA ASN A 223 23.09 4.94 -0.68
C ASN A 223 22.76 3.55 -1.25
N VAL A 224 22.45 2.60 -0.37
CA VAL A 224 22.04 1.24 -0.70
C VAL A 224 20.73 0.92 0.01
N VAL A 225 19.81 0.27 -0.70
CA VAL A 225 18.61 -0.31 -0.09
C VAL A 225 19.03 -1.48 0.79
N ARG A 226 18.92 -1.29 2.11
CA ARG A 226 19.32 -2.28 3.12
C ARG A 226 18.19 -3.22 3.52
N TYR A 227 16.95 -2.76 3.39
CA TYR A 227 15.78 -3.52 3.80
C TYR A 227 14.53 -3.01 3.08
N VAL A 228 13.64 -3.96 2.75
CA VAL A 228 12.30 -3.71 2.20
C VAL A 228 11.34 -4.69 2.85
N ALA A 229 10.22 -4.19 3.35
CA ALA A 229 9.13 -5.00 3.88
C ALA A 229 7.78 -4.33 3.64
N THR A 230 6.73 -5.15 3.57
CA THR A 230 5.35 -4.69 3.50
C THR A 230 4.53 -5.29 4.62
N ILE A 231 3.93 -4.44 5.44
CA ILE A 231 3.04 -4.82 6.53
C ILE A 231 1.61 -4.85 5.95
N PRO A 232 0.84 -5.96 6.07
CA PRO A 232 -0.53 -6.07 5.57
C PRO A 232 -1.56 -5.35 6.46
N MET A 233 -1.22 -4.13 6.89
CA MET A 233 -2.06 -3.25 7.68
C MET A 233 -1.82 -1.79 7.29
N GLY A 234 -2.85 -1.12 6.82
CA GLY A 234 -2.87 0.32 6.55
C GLY A 234 -4.09 1.00 7.18
N ALA A 235 -4.41 2.22 6.74
CA ALA A 235 -5.48 3.04 7.34
C ALA A 235 -6.91 2.47 7.16
N SER A 236 -7.11 1.45 6.34
CA SER A 236 -8.38 0.70 6.31
C SER A 236 -8.65 -0.03 7.62
N ALA A 237 -7.60 -0.39 8.38
CA ALA A 237 -7.77 -0.93 9.72
C ALA A 237 -8.37 0.11 10.67
N ILE A 238 -7.94 1.37 10.57
CA ILE A 238 -8.51 2.50 11.32
C ILE A 238 -9.99 2.67 10.94
N ASN A 239 -10.32 2.59 9.66
CA ASN A 239 -11.71 2.69 9.19
C ASN A 239 -12.60 1.61 9.81
N ARG A 240 -12.12 0.36 9.89
CA ARG A 240 -12.86 -0.74 10.53
C ARG A 240 -13.13 -0.45 12.01
N ASP A 241 -12.19 0.15 12.72
CA ASP A 241 -12.35 0.47 14.13
C ASP A 241 -13.31 1.65 14.32
N ILE A 242 -13.24 2.71 13.50
CA ILE A 242 -14.22 3.81 13.50
C ILE A 242 -15.65 3.29 13.25
N ARG A 243 -15.81 2.29 12.37
CA ARG A 243 -17.13 1.69 12.10
C ARG A 243 -17.78 1.07 13.34
N THR A 244 -16.99 0.63 14.32
CA THR A 244 -17.49 0.08 15.60
C THR A 244 -18.20 1.14 16.44
N MET A 245 -17.95 2.43 16.19
CA MET A 245 -18.66 3.56 16.81
C MET A 245 -20.08 3.78 16.24
N SER A 246 -20.63 2.79 15.52
CA SER A 246 -21.92 2.84 14.82
C SER A 246 -22.00 3.86 13.67
N VAL A 247 -20.85 4.25 13.11
CA VAL A 247 -20.78 5.10 11.91
C VAL A 247 -21.04 4.25 10.66
N PRO A 248 -21.91 4.67 9.71
CA PRO A 248 -22.09 3.98 8.44
C PRO A 248 -20.83 4.04 7.57
N GLU A 249 -20.52 2.95 6.85
CA GLU A 249 -19.31 2.82 6.00
C GLU A 249 -19.06 4.05 5.11
N LYS A 250 -20.10 4.50 4.41
CA LYS A 250 -20.06 5.67 3.51
C LYS A 250 -19.61 6.99 4.16
N HIS A 251 -19.62 7.06 5.50
CA HIS A 251 -19.21 8.25 6.26
C HIS A 251 -17.87 8.08 6.97
N VAL A 252 -17.34 6.85 7.09
CA VAL A 252 -16.14 6.55 7.88
C VAL A 252 -14.91 7.31 7.37
N GLU A 253 -14.60 7.20 6.08
CA GLU A 253 -13.42 7.85 5.51
C GLU A 253 -13.52 9.37 5.63
N SER A 254 -14.68 9.95 5.32
CA SER A 254 -14.88 11.40 5.44
C SER A 254 -14.79 11.89 6.89
N LEU A 255 -15.26 11.09 7.85
CA LEU A 255 -15.15 11.36 9.28
C LEU A 255 -13.68 11.37 9.71
N LYS A 256 -12.90 10.35 9.31
CA LYS A 256 -11.46 10.25 9.58
C LYS A 256 -10.70 11.43 8.98
N GLN A 257 -10.91 11.74 7.71
CA GLN A 257 -10.20 12.82 7.02
C GLN A 257 -10.50 14.21 7.59
N LYS A 258 -11.75 14.50 7.96
CA LYS A 258 -12.15 15.84 8.42
C LYS A 258 -11.87 16.10 9.90
N TYR A 259 -11.93 15.05 10.72
CA TYR A 259 -11.99 15.20 12.17
C TYR A 259 -11.06 14.26 12.94
N GLY A 260 -10.40 13.33 12.25
CA GLY A 260 -9.47 12.41 12.86
C GLY A 260 -8.18 13.08 13.33
N SER A 261 -7.60 12.54 14.38
CA SER A 261 -6.26 12.83 14.87
C SER A 261 -5.66 11.52 15.36
N ALA A 262 -4.38 11.30 15.09
CA ALA A 262 -3.64 10.12 15.51
C ALA A 262 -3.12 10.22 16.96
N VAL A 263 -3.25 11.37 17.62
CA VAL A 263 -2.88 11.56 19.02
C VAL A 263 -4.07 12.14 19.77
N ALA A 264 -4.76 11.31 20.56
CA ALA A 264 -5.99 11.71 21.22
C ALA A 264 -5.78 12.90 22.15
N GLU A 265 -4.62 12.97 22.82
CA GLU A 265 -4.23 14.08 23.69
C GLU A 265 -4.35 15.46 23.02
N LEU A 266 -4.04 15.55 21.73
CA LEU A 266 -4.06 16.78 20.94
C LEU A 266 -5.44 17.07 20.31
N ALA A 267 -6.39 16.14 20.44
CA ALA A 267 -7.75 16.32 19.95
C ALA A 267 -8.58 17.17 20.93
N PRO A 268 -9.44 18.08 20.42
CA PRO A 268 -10.30 18.90 21.28
C PRO A 268 -11.19 18.05 22.19
N GLU A 269 -11.17 18.34 23.49
CA GLU A 269 -11.89 17.56 24.51
C GLU A 269 -13.41 17.75 24.43
N ASP A 270 -13.89 18.97 24.17
CA ASP A 270 -15.33 19.31 24.24
C ASP A 270 -16.03 19.44 22.88
N LYS A 271 -15.35 19.11 21.78
CA LYS A 271 -15.93 19.27 20.45
C LYS A 271 -16.73 18.04 20.04
N LEU A 272 -18.04 18.22 19.86
CA LEU A 272 -18.95 17.21 19.34
C LEU A 272 -19.17 17.40 17.83
N ILE A 273 -19.30 16.29 17.12
CA ILE A 273 -19.73 16.25 15.73
C ILE A 273 -20.92 15.33 15.57
N ARG A 274 -21.89 15.76 14.77
CA ARG A 274 -23.11 14.99 14.52
C ARG A 274 -22.94 14.19 13.24
N VAL A 275 -23.05 12.87 13.36
CA VAL A 275 -22.93 11.93 12.25
C VAL A 275 -24.25 11.19 12.09
N ASN A 276 -24.74 11.06 10.86
CA ASN A 276 -25.91 10.25 10.58
C ASN A 276 -25.58 8.79 10.92
N GLY A 277 -26.33 8.17 11.83
CA GLY A 277 -26.17 6.78 12.22
C GLY A 277 -26.64 5.80 11.13
N ARG A 278 -26.56 4.50 11.44
CA ARG A 278 -26.93 3.42 10.50
C ARG A 278 -28.41 3.39 10.16
N MET A 279 -29.27 3.87 11.07
CA MET A 279 -30.70 4.00 10.86
C MET A 279 -31.06 5.45 10.55
N ALA A 280 -32.02 5.69 9.66
CA ALA A 280 -32.39 7.02 9.14
C ALA A 280 -32.86 8.04 10.20
N ARG A 281 -33.04 7.63 11.47
CA ARG A 281 -33.51 8.47 12.58
C ARG A 281 -32.53 8.60 13.75
N GLU A 282 -31.35 8.00 13.68
CA GLU A 282 -30.36 8.07 14.77
C GLU A 282 -29.16 8.91 14.33
N ALA A 283 -29.31 10.24 14.34
CA ALA A 283 -28.12 11.09 14.32
C ALA A 283 -27.38 10.91 15.66
N LYS A 284 -26.09 10.64 15.60
CA LYS A 284 -25.24 10.37 16.76
C LYS A 284 -24.23 11.49 16.92
N ASP A 285 -24.12 12.00 18.14
CA ASP A 285 -23.07 12.95 18.49
C ASP A 285 -21.83 12.17 18.95
N ILE A 286 -20.69 12.45 18.31
CA ILE A 286 -19.40 11.82 18.58
C ILE A 286 -18.45 12.91 19.07
N LEU A 287 -17.83 12.68 20.21
CA LEU A 287 -16.77 13.54 20.73
C LEU A 287 -15.50 13.33 19.90
N LEU A 288 -14.83 14.41 19.49
CA LEU A 288 -13.58 14.30 18.72
C LEU A 288 -12.51 13.53 19.48
N ARG A 289 -12.41 13.73 20.80
CA ARG A 289 -11.51 12.95 21.67
C ARG A 289 -11.75 11.44 21.58
N ASN A 290 -13.01 11.00 21.52
CA ASN A 290 -13.35 9.58 21.40
C ASN A 290 -12.99 9.03 20.02
N LEU A 291 -13.21 9.81 18.95
CA LEU A 291 -12.77 9.43 17.60
C LEU A 291 -11.25 9.28 17.56
N ALA A 292 -10.52 10.26 18.09
CA ALA A 292 -9.06 10.25 18.12
C ALA A 292 -8.53 9.08 18.97
N THR A 293 -9.17 8.72 20.09
CA THR A 293 -8.80 7.55 20.90
C THR A 293 -8.87 6.25 20.10
N VAL A 294 -9.91 6.08 19.28
CA VAL A 294 -10.05 4.90 18.42
C VAL A 294 -8.99 4.89 17.30
N ILE A 295 -8.70 6.07 16.72
CA ILE A 295 -7.69 6.22 15.68
C ILE A 295 -6.29 5.94 16.23
N GLU A 296 -5.91 6.59 17.33
CA GLU A 296 -4.61 6.47 17.98
C GLU A 296 -4.31 5.01 18.35
N ALA A 297 -5.28 4.28 18.91
CA ALA A 297 -5.08 2.87 19.27
C ALA A 297 -4.65 2.03 18.05
N ARG A 298 -5.31 2.18 16.90
CA ARG A 298 -4.95 1.43 15.70
C ARG A 298 -3.70 1.97 15.00
N ALA A 299 -3.54 3.28 14.97
CA ALA A 299 -2.34 3.90 14.40
C ALA A 299 -1.10 3.49 15.19
N THR A 300 -1.19 3.35 16.51
CA THR A 300 -0.12 2.83 17.38
C THR A 300 0.28 1.43 16.98
N ASP A 301 -0.67 0.51 16.74
CA ASP A 301 -0.34 -0.83 16.24
C ASP A 301 0.47 -0.77 14.93
N ILE A 302 0.05 0.09 13.98
CA ILE A 302 0.78 0.26 12.69
C ILE A 302 2.20 0.75 12.95
N VAL A 303 2.37 1.76 13.81
CA VAL A 303 3.70 2.32 14.14
C VAL A 303 4.58 1.30 14.86
N GLU A 304 4.01 0.49 15.76
CA GLU A 304 4.73 -0.59 16.45
C GLU A 304 5.20 -1.66 15.47
N PHE A 305 4.38 -2.05 14.49
CA PHE A 305 4.83 -2.95 13.41
C PHE A 305 5.96 -2.33 12.60
N VAL A 306 5.85 -1.06 12.22
CA VAL A 306 6.95 -0.37 11.52
C VAL A 306 8.22 -0.36 12.37
N GLN A 307 8.12 -0.04 13.67
CA GLN A 307 9.27 -0.06 14.58
C GLN A 307 9.91 -1.46 14.64
N GLN A 308 9.11 -2.52 14.60
CA GLN A 308 9.61 -3.89 14.57
C GLN A 308 10.37 -4.17 13.27
N GLU A 309 9.82 -3.81 12.10
CA GLU A 309 10.52 -3.94 10.81
C GLU A 309 11.85 -3.16 10.79
N LEU A 310 11.88 -1.95 11.38
CA LEU A 310 13.13 -1.17 11.51
C LEU A 310 14.16 -1.89 12.39
N LYS A 311 13.75 -2.54 13.48
CA LYS A 311 14.66 -3.35 14.31
C LYS A 311 15.16 -4.57 13.56
N ASP A 312 14.26 -5.30 12.90
CA ASP A 312 14.57 -6.52 12.14
C ASP A 312 15.44 -6.25 10.91
N SER A 313 15.41 -5.02 10.40
CA SER A 313 16.33 -4.56 9.36
C SER A 313 17.79 -4.64 9.80
N GLY A 314 18.09 -4.41 11.09
CA GLY A 314 19.44 -4.24 11.64
C GLY A 314 20.05 -2.85 11.46
N TYR A 315 19.22 -1.85 11.12
CA TYR A 315 19.64 -0.47 10.83
C TYR A 315 18.89 0.59 11.64
N ALA A 316 18.05 0.21 12.61
CA ALA A 316 17.28 1.16 13.43
C ALA A 316 18.16 2.22 14.14
N ASP A 317 19.39 1.86 14.50
CA ASP A 317 20.39 2.72 15.15
C ASP A 317 21.23 3.54 14.16
N LYS A 318 20.99 3.40 12.85
CA LYS A 318 21.75 4.03 11.75
C LYS A 318 20.89 4.98 10.90
N LEU A 319 19.70 5.36 11.38
CA LEU A 319 18.79 6.24 10.66
C LEU A 319 19.00 7.70 11.09
N ALA A 320 20.12 8.31 10.67
CA ALA A 320 20.48 9.67 11.07
C ALA A 320 19.42 10.72 10.67
N TYR A 321 18.71 10.50 9.56
CA TYR A 321 17.60 11.34 9.10
C TYR A 321 16.21 10.85 9.58
N GLY A 322 16.18 9.79 10.40
CA GLY A 322 14.94 9.26 10.97
C GLY A 322 14.01 8.64 9.93
N ILE A 323 12.73 9.01 9.99
CA ILE A 323 11.64 8.45 9.17
C ILE A 323 11.06 9.52 8.25
N VAL A 324 10.92 9.16 6.98
CA VAL A 324 10.16 9.90 5.98
C VAL A 324 8.81 9.23 5.80
N LEU A 325 7.75 9.86 6.28
CA LEU A 325 6.36 9.40 6.11
C LEU A 325 5.77 9.89 4.81
N THR A 326 5.07 9.00 4.11
CA THR A 326 4.33 9.34 2.90
C THR A 326 3.08 8.48 2.75
N GLY A 327 2.40 8.60 1.61
CA GLY A 327 1.14 7.92 1.33
C GLY A 327 -0.09 8.73 1.69
N GLY A 328 -1.25 8.26 1.22
CA GLY A 328 -2.51 8.94 1.46
C GLY A 328 -2.84 9.13 2.95
N SER A 329 -2.38 8.21 3.81
CA SER A 329 -2.65 8.28 5.25
C SER A 329 -1.67 9.15 6.02
N ALA A 330 -0.54 9.56 5.44
CA ALA A 330 0.36 10.55 6.05
C ALA A 330 -0.31 11.91 6.26
N LYS A 331 -1.44 12.17 5.59
CA LYS A 331 -2.31 13.34 5.78
C LYS A 331 -3.18 13.27 7.04
N LEU A 332 -3.23 12.13 7.73
CA LEU A 332 -3.94 12.02 9.00
C LEU A 332 -3.26 12.92 10.03
N LYS A 333 -4.05 13.83 10.62
CA LYS A 333 -3.55 14.81 11.58
C LYS A 333 -2.80 14.13 12.72
N ASP A 334 -1.64 14.67 13.09
CA ASP A 334 -0.80 14.24 14.21
C ASP A 334 -0.20 12.82 14.04
N LEU A 335 -0.23 12.23 12.85
CA LEU A 335 0.36 10.90 12.61
C LEU A 335 1.89 10.92 12.75
N ASP A 336 2.54 11.96 12.24
CA ASP A 336 3.97 12.20 12.40
C ASP A 336 4.37 12.33 13.87
N GLU A 337 3.57 13.04 14.67
CA GLU A 337 3.75 13.15 16.12
C GLU A 337 3.65 11.77 16.80
N LEU A 338 2.68 10.95 16.42
CA LEU A 338 2.55 9.58 16.93
C LEU A 338 3.79 8.74 16.59
N PHE A 339 4.28 8.82 15.34
CA PHE A 339 5.51 8.16 14.94
C PHE A 339 6.70 8.62 15.80
N ARG A 340 6.86 9.93 16.05
CA ARG A 340 7.93 10.46 16.92
C ARG A 340 7.84 9.91 18.34
N ARG A 341 6.63 9.89 18.93
CA ARG A 341 6.41 9.38 20.30
C ARG A 341 6.73 7.90 20.46
N VAL A 342 6.32 7.07 19.50
CA VAL A 342 6.49 5.60 19.59
C VAL A 342 7.89 5.18 19.18
N THR A 343 8.44 5.76 18.11
CA THR A 343 9.74 5.34 17.56
C THR A 343 10.94 6.00 18.23
N GLY A 344 10.76 7.22 18.77
CA GLY A 344 11.86 8.05 19.27
C GLY A 344 12.77 8.62 18.17
N LEU A 345 12.39 8.49 16.89
CA LEU A 345 13.12 9.02 15.75
C LEU A 345 12.52 10.34 15.29
N ASP A 346 13.32 11.16 14.61
CA ASP A 346 12.82 12.31 13.87
C ASP A 346 11.92 11.84 12.71
N VAL A 347 10.87 12.60 12.43
CA VAL A 347 9.87 12.24 11.42
C VAL A 347 9.51 13.47 10.61
N ARG A 348 9.53 13.34 9.28
CA ARG A 348 8.97 14.34 8.35
C ARG A 348 7.95 13.70 7.42
N VAL A 349 6.91 14.44 7.06
CA VAL A 349 5.98 14.05 5.98
C VAL A 349 6.54 14.57 4.66
N ALA A 350 6.62 13.69 3.66
CA ALA A 350 7.14 14.04 2.34
C ALA A 350 6.06 14.07 1.26
N VAL A 351 6.31 14.92 0.27
CA VAL A 351 5.64 14.94 -1.02
C VAL A 351 6.67 14.68 -2.12
N PRO A 352 6.26 14.27 -3.33
CA PRO A 352 7.18 14.05 -4.44
C PRO A 352 7.83 15.37 -4.88
N GLU A 353 9.16 15.44 -4.81
CA GLU A 353 9.93 16.64 -5.22
C GLU A 353 11.19 16.29 -6.01
N THR A 354 11.82 15.16 -5.70
CA THR A 354 13.08 14.75 -6.31
C THR A 354 12.88 14.35 -7.77
N GLY A 355 13.76 14.83 -8.65
CA GLY A 355 13.74 14.47 -10.08
C GLY A 355 12.63 15.12 -10.91
N LEU A 356 11.88 16.08 -10.36
CA LEU A 356 10.75 16.74 -11.04
C LEU A 356 11.07 18.16 -11.51
N THR A 357 10.38 18.62 -12.56
CA THR A 357 10.31 20.05 -12.91
C THR A 357 9.55 20.85 -11.85
N GLU A 358 9.86 22.15 -11.69
CA GLU A 358 9.17 23.00 -10.70
C GLU A 358 7.64 23.03 -10.90
N SER A 359 7.17 23.12 -12.14
CA SER A 359 5.75 23.05 -12.46
C SER A 359 5.11 21.72 -12.12
N SER A 360 5.88 20.63 -12.13
CA SER A 360 5.39 19.30 -11.76
C SER A 360 5.28 19.13 -10.27
N LYS A 361 6.23 19.68 -9.48
CA LYS A 361 6.18 19.64 -8.01
C LYS A 361 4.85 20.17 -7.48
N GLU A 362 4.38 21.31 -7.99
CA GLU A 362 3.09 21.88 -7.60
C GLU A 362 1.90 20.96 -7.94
N LYS A 363 1.94 20.29 -9.10
CA LYS A 363 0.85 19.39 -9.55
C LYS A 363 0.74 18.13 -8.69
N VAL A 364 1.85 17.66 -8.15
CA VAL A 364 1.92 16.40 -7.39
C VAL A 364 2.23 16.59 -5.92
N ALA A 365 2.08 17.81 -5.39
CA ALA A 365 2.31 18.18 -3.97
C ALA A 365 1.28 17.57 -2.99
N ASP A 366 1.10 16.25 -3.06
CA ASP A 366 0.29 15.44 -2.16
C ASP A 366 1.05 14.13 -1.88
N PRO A 367 1.23 13.72 -0.61
CA PRO A 367 1.91 12.47 -0.26
C PRO A 367 1.32 11.23 -0.96
N SER A 368 0.03 11.24 -1.32
CA SER A 368 -0.59 10.14 -2.07
C SER A 368 -0.11 9.99 -3.51
N CYS A 369 0.65 10.95 -4.05
CA CYS A 369 1.23 10.87 -5.39
C CYS A 369 2.63 10.23 -5.40
N SER A 370 3.24 9.98 -4.24
CA SER A 370 4.64 9.52 -4.13
C SER A 370 4.90 8.21 -4.86
N THR A 371 4.00 7.25 -4.75
CA THR A 371 4.12 5.94 -5.40
C THR A 371 4.07 6.05 -6.92
N VAL A 372 3.02 6.70 -7.47
CA VAL A 372 2.87 6.84 -8.92
C VAL A 372 4.01 7.67 -9.55
N VAL A 373 4.51 8.68 -8.84
CA VAL A 373 5.65 9.49 -9.29
C VAL A 373 6.94 8.67 -9.24
N GLY A 374 7.16 7.88 -8.19
CA GLY A 374 8.30 6.97 -8.10
C GLY A 374 8.33 5.95 -9.24
N ILE A 375 7.17 5.36 -9.57
CA ILE A 375 7.03 4.43 -10.70
C ILE A 375 7.31 5.14 -12.02
N LEU A 376 6.86 6.40 -12.16
CA LEU A 376 7.09 7.21 -13.35
C LEU A 376 8.58 7.52 -13.56
N LEU A 377 9.28 7.90 -12.49
CA LEU A 377 10.73 8.15 -12.51
C LEU A 377 11.50 6.86 -12.87
N HIS A 378 11.18 5.75 -12.20
CA HIS A 378 11.79 4.45 -12.49
C HIS A 378 11.52 3.98 -13.93
N GLY A 379 10.27 4.09 -14.40
CA GLY A 379 9.91 3.74 -15.76
C GLY A 379 10.68 4.55 -16.80
N ALA A 380 10.92 5.84 -16.55
CA ALA A 380 11.67 6.71 -17.45
C ALA A 380 13.15 6.33 -17.60
N GLU A 381 13.74 5.65 -16.61
CA GLU A 381 15.09 5.08 -16.71
C GLU A 381 15.13 3.83 -17.59
N LEU A 382 14.03 3.07 -17.62
CA LEU A 382 13.91 1.83 -18.40
C LEU A 382 13.50 2.09 -19.86
N GLY A 383 12.74 3.14 -20.13
CA GLY A 383 12.35 3.56 -21.47
C GLY A 383 10.98 4.23 -21.55
N GLY A 384 10.72 4.91 -22.66
CA GLY A 384 9.40 5.48 -22.93
C GLY A 384 8.37 4.43 -23.32
N CYS A 385 7.10 4.75 -23.08
CA CYS A 385 5.96 3.93 -23.45
C CYS A 385 5.48 4.26 -24.86
N ALA A 386 5.16 3.24 -25.65
CA ALA A 386 4.43 3.45 -26.88
C ALA A 386 3.03 4.02 -26.58
N VAL A 387 2.73 5.16 -27.18
CA VAL A 387 1.39 5.75 -27.23
C VAL A 387 1.01 6.06 -28.67
N ILE A 388 -0.29 6.06 -28.96
CA ILE A 388 -0.80 6.49 -30.27
C ILE A 388 -1.43 7.87 -30.10
N GLU A 389 -0.86 8.88 -30.73
CA GLU A 389 -1.47 10.21 -30.78
C GLU A 389 -2.79 10.13 -31.55
N ARG A 390 -3.87 10.65 -30.96
CA ARG A 390 -5.13 10.85 -31.67
C ARG A 390 -5.11 12.27 -32.20
N PRO A 391 -5.11 12.49 -33.53
CA PRO A 391 -5.26 13.84 -34.05
C PRO A 391 -6.60 14.39 -33.55
N SER A 392 -6.54 15.54 -32.86
CA SER A 392 -7.73 16.25 -32.41
C SER A 392 -8.57 16.59 -33.65
N VAL A 393 -9.76 16.00 -33.76
CA VAL A 393 -10.74 16.49 -34.75
C VAL A 393 -11.12 17.90 -34.28
N PRO A 394 -10.92 18.95 -35.08
CA PRO A 394 -11.32 20.29 -34.67
C PRO A 394 -12.82 20.29 -34.40
N ALA A 395 -13.21 20.73 -33.20
CA ALA A 395 -14.61 20.94 -32.88
C ALA A 395 -15.20 21.88 -33.93
N SER A 396 -16.17 21.40 -34.70
CA SER A 396 -16.90 22.22 -35.65
C SER A 396 -17.61 23.34 -34.89
N THR A 397 -17.07 24.55 -34.98
CA THR A 397 -17.74 25.76 -34.53
C THR A 397 -19.02 25.92 -35.35
N SER A 398 -20.16 25.65 -34.73
CA SER A 398 -21.46 26.10 -35.19
C SER A 398 -21.51 27.62 -35.09
N THR A 399 -21.14 28.30 -36.17
CA THR A 399 -21.46 29.72 -36.38
C THR A 399 -22.92 29.83 -36.77
N ALA A 400 -23.82 29.96 -35.78
CA ALA A 400 -25.16 30.48 -36.01
C ALA A 400 -25.07 32.01 -36.05
N ALA A 401 -25.18 32.57 -37.25
CA ALA A 401 -25.25 34.00 -37.50
C ALA A 401 -26.48 34.60 -36.79
N SER A 402 -26.24 35.62 -35.97
CA SER A 402 -27.26 36.52 -35.46
C SER A 402 -27.62 37.56 -36.52
N THR A 403 -28.87 37.58 -36.98
CA THR A 403 -29.47 38.76 -37.61
C THR A 403 -30.79 39.12 -36.92
N SER A 404 -30.88 40.42 -36.65
CA SER A 404 -31.91 41.16 -35.94
C SER A 404 -33.25 41.23 -36.66
N ALA A 405 -34.36 41.32 -35.90
CA ALA A 405 -35.38 42.37 -36.07
C ALA A 405 -36.43 42.32 -34.96
N ALA A 406 -36.73 43.49 -34.40
CA ALA A 406 -37.86 43.75 -33.52
C ALA A 406 -39.12 44.10 -34.33
N ALA A 407 -40.31 43.73 -33.85
CA ALA A 407 -41.50 44.60 -33.67
C ALA A 407 -42.85 43.84 -33.69
N SER A 408 -43.60 44.05 -32.59
CA SER A 408 -45.04 44.36 -32.47
C SER A 408 -46.19 43.38 -32.82
N THR A 409 -47.17 43.42 -31.90
CA THR A 409 -48.65 43.35 -32.01
C THR A 409 -49.41 42.00 -31.96
N SER A 410 -49.95 41.71 -30.77
CA SER A 410 -51.38 41.50 -30.44
C SER A 410 -52.32 40.89 -31.49
N THR A 411 -52.95 39.74 -31.17
CA THR A 411 -54.42 39.61 -30.94
C THR A 411 -54.89 38.19 -30.57
N ALA A 412 -55.88 38.15 -29.66
CA ALA A 412 -56.99 37.19 -29.49
C ALA A 412 -56.79 35.76 -28.89
N ALA A 413 -57.51 35.52 -27.78
CA ALA A 413 -57.93 34.22 -27.21
C ALA A 413 -59.33 33.80 -27.80
N PRO A 414 -60.03 32.72 -27.37
CA PRO A 414 -59.70 31.65 -26.40
C PRO A 414 -60.03 30.22 -26.87
N GLY A 415 -59.61 29.20 -26.09
CA GLY A 415 -60.05 27.81 -26.27
C GLY A 415 -59.51 26.90 -25.17
N SER A 416 -60.36 26.58 -24.22
CA SER A 416 -60.16 25.67 -23.08
C SER A 416 -59.96 24.22 -23.53
N GLU A 417 -58.98 23.50 -22.97
CA GLU A 417 -59.15 22.08 -22.65
C GLU A 417 -58.09 21.58 -21.64
N ILE A 418 -58.59 20.89 -20.62
CA ILE A 418 -57.89 20.38 -19.45
C ILE A 418 -57.13 19.10 -19.84
N ARG A 419 -55.80 19.05 -19.65
CA ARG A 419 -55.00 17.82 -19.79
C ARG A 419 -54.66 17.23 -18.42
N GLN A 420 -55.17 16.03 -18.16
CA GLN A 420 -54.77 15.16 -17.06
C GLN A 420 -53.35 14.61 -17.27
N PRO A 421 -52.55 14.39 -16.21
CA PRO A 421 -51.24 13.77 -16.31
C PRO A 421 -51.30 12.25 -16.45
N TYR A 422 -50.42 11.76 -17.33
CA TYR A 422 -50.19 10.37 -17.73
C TYR A 422 -49.60 9.52 -16.59
N THR A 423 -50.21 8.36 -16.29
CA THR A 423 -49.66 7.30 -15.43
C THR A 423 -48.99 6.21 -16.27
N PRO A 424 -47.76 5.75 -15.91
CA PRO A 424 -47.09 4.65 -16.61
C PRO A 424 -47.62 3.27 -16.20
N THR A 425 -47.82 2.41 -17.20
CA THR A 425 -48.26 1.01 -17.12
C THR A 425 -47.13 0.07 -16.65
N PRO A 426 -47.35 -0.85 -15.71
CA PRO A 426 -46.39 -1.92 -15.39
C PRO A 426 -46.52 -3.12 -16.36
N PRO A 427 -45.42 -3.82 -16.69
CA PRO A 427 -45.47 -5.00 -17.55
C PRO A 427 -46.07 -6.23 -16.84
N ALA A 428 -46.75 -7.05 -17.65
CA ALA A 428 -47.58 -8.18 -17.25
C ALA A 428 -46.80 -9.40 -16.72
N ALA A 429 -47.49 -10.13 -15.86
CA ALA A 429 -47.09 -11.37 -15.20
C ALA A 429 -46.93 -12.55 -16.17
N ASN A 430 -45.90 -13.36 -15.94
CA ASN A 430 -45.88 -14.77 -16.30
C ASN A 430 -45.73 -15.62 -15.03
N THR A 431 -46.46 -16.72 -15.03
CA THR A 431 -46.91 -17.48 -13.86
C THR A 431 -46.10 -18.76 -13.60
N PHE A 432 -45.84 -18.99 -12.30
CA PHE A 432 -45.67 -20.24 -11.53
C PHE A 432 -44.62 -21.32 -11.89
N ARG A 433 -43.70 -21.55 -10.94
CA ARG A 433 -43.80 -22.68 -9.98
C ARG A 433 -42.89 -22.47 -8.76
N HIS A 434 -43.49 -22.27 -7.58
CA HIS A 434 -42.83 -22.37 -6.27
C HIS A 434 -43.00 -23.79 -5.71
N VAL A 435 -41.90 -24.36 -5.21
CA VAL A 435 -41.88 -25.55 -4.35
C VAL A 435 -41.70 -25.07 -2.91
N ALA A 436 -42.52 -25.56 -1.99
CA ALA A 436 -42.56 -25.18 -0.57
C ALA A 436 -41.37 -25.74 0.24
N PRO A 437 -40.96 -25.09 1.35
CA PRO A 437 -39.84 -25.51 2.17
C PRO A 437 -40.21 -26.67 3.11
N ARG A 438 -39.32 -27.68 3.22
CA ARG A 438 -39.41 -28.75 4.23
C ARG A 438 -38.80 -28.30 5.55
N THR A 439 -39.50 -28.64 6.63
CA THR A 439 -39.14 -28.48 8.04
C THR A 439 -37.87 -29.25 8.43
N PRO A 440 -37.13 -28.83 9.48
CA PRO A 440 -35.89 -29.46 9.89
C PRO A 440 -36.15 -30.74 10.71
N GLN A 441 -35.46 -31.83 10.36
CA GLN A 441 -35.38 -33.05 11.16
C GLN A 441 -34.08 -33.07 11.98
N SER A 442 -34.29 -33.34 13.27
CA SER A 442 -33.40 -33.82 14.34
C SER A 442 -31.99 -34.34 13.97
N GLU A 443 -30.99 -33.80 14.68
CA GLU A 443 -29.61 -34.29 14.77
C GLU A 443 -29.52 -35.70 15.43
N PRO A 444 -28.58 -36.55 14.98
CA PRO A 444 -28.17 -37.76 15.70
C PRO A 444 -27.01 -37.47 16.71
N PRO A 445 -26.85 -38.30 17.76
CA PRO A 445 -26.08 -37.95 18.95
C PRO A 445 -24.57 -38.22 18.84
N THR A 446 -23.80 -37.41 19.58
CA THR A 446 -22.35 -37.57 19.83
C THR A 446 -22.08 -38.70 20.83
N PRO A 447 -20.99 -39.48 20.70
CA PRO A 447 -20.66 -40.57 21.62
C PRO A 447 -20.12 -40.08 22.98
N GLN A 448 -20.56 -40.75 24.05
CA GLN A 448 -20.05 -40.63 25.41
C GLN A 448 -18.68 -41.30 25.59
N GLN A 449 -17.86 -40.74 26.49
CA GLN A 449 -16.88 -41.49 27.29
C GLN A 449 -16.95 -41.01 28.76
N PRO A 450 -16.55 -41.85 29.73
CA PRO A 450 -17.35 -42.07 30.93
C PRO A 450 -16.93 -41.24 32.15
N ARG A 451 -17.92 -40.94 33.00
CA ARG A 451 -17.75 -40.43 34.36
C ARG A 451 -17.52 -41.59 35.34
N THR A 452 -16.56 -41.43 36.25
CA THR A 452 -16.45 -42.17 37.51
C THR A 452 -17.27 -41.49 38.62
N ALA A 453 -17.76 -42.33 39.55
CA ALA A 453 -18.74 -42.09 40.62
C ALA A 453 -18.26 -41.13 41.74
N ALA A 454 -19.13 -40.26 42.28
CA ALA A 454 -19.83 -40.29 43.60
C ALA A 454 -18.89 -40.19 44.83
N GLU A 455 -19.03 -39.27 45.79
CA GLU A 455 -20.12 -39.12 46.78
C GLU A 455 -20.21 -37.71 47.45
N GLN A 456 -21.44 -37.20 47.56
CA GLN A 456 -22.22 -36.56 48.66
C GLN A 456 -21.66 -35.62 49.77
N PRO A 457 -22.55 -34.79 50.42
CA PRO A 457 -22.28 -33.41 50.85
C PRO A 457 -22.37 -33.15 52.37
N ALA A 458 -21.88 -31.99 52.86
CA ALA A 458 -22.42 -31.28 54.04
C ALA A 458 -21.84 -29.85 54.21
N THR A 459 -22.70 -28.91 54.59
CA THR A 459 -22.43 -27.64 55.32
C THR A 459 -23.55 -27.53 56.39
N PRO A 460 -23.52 -26.61 57.38
CA PRO A 460 -22.51 -25.59 57.75
C PRO A 460 -22.14 -25.62 59.25
N GLU A 461 -21.15 -24.82 59.68
CA GLU A 461 -21.20 -24.11 60.97
C GLU A 461 -20.17 -22.97 60.99
N THR A 462 -20.58 -21.82 61.53
CA THR A 462 -19.76 -20.59 61.74
C THR A 462 -19.54 -20.44 63.24
N PRO A 463 -18.46 -19.80 63.72
CA PRO A 463 -18.54 -18.35 63.95
C PRO A 463 -17.25 -17.56 63.65
N THR A 464 -17.46 -16.29 63.29
CA THR A 464 -16.52 -15.14 63.22
C THR A 464 -16.20 -14.59 64.64
N PRO A 465 -15.35 -13.54 64.85
CA PRO A 465 -14.72 -12.62 63.89
C PRO A 465 -13.23 -12.28 64.15
N GLU A 466 -12.44 -12.00 63.10
CA GLU A 466 -11.31 -11.06 63.19
C GLU A 466 -11.20 -10.27 61.87
N GLU A 467 -10.93 -8.96 62.01
CA GLU A 467 -10.93 -7.92 60.97
C GLU A 467 -9.93 -8.19 59.83
N PRO A 468 -10.24 -7.80 58.57
CA PRO A 468 -9.21 -7.69 57.54
C PRO A 468 -8.89 -6.24 57.16
N ARG A 469 -7.58 -5.97 57.19
CA ARG A 469 -6.90 -4.87 56.50
C ARG A 469 -7.11 -4.96 54.99
N GLU A 470 -7.19 -3.79 54.35
CA GLU A 470 -7.26 -3.64 52.89
C GLU A 470 -5.99 -4.19 52.20
N GLU A 471 -6.17 -5.11 51.26
CA GLU A 471 -5.20 -5.43 50.20
C GLU A 471 -5.88 -5.27 48.82
N PRO A 472 -5.13 -4.83 47.79
CA PRO A 472 -5.69 -4.39 46.52
C PRO A 472 -6.14 -5.54 45.61
N HIS A 473 -7.19 -5.28 44.82
CA HIS A 473 -7.76 -6.19 43.84
C HIS A 473 -6.73 -6.73 42.82
N PRO A 474 -6.77 -8.03 42.45
CA PRO A 474 -5.96 -8.56 41.38
C PRO A 474 -6.55 -8.18 40.01
N GLU A 475 -5.76 -7.48 39.20
CA GLU A 475 -6.03 -7.26 37.78
C GLU A 475 -6.08 -8.61 37.03
N THR A 476 -7.15 -8.82 36.27
CA THR A 476 -7.25 -9.94 35.33
C THR A 476 -6.20 -9.80 34.22
N PRO A 477 -5.40 -10.84 33.90
CA PRO A 477 -4.36 -10.73 32.91
C PRO A 477 -4.97 -10.57 31.51
N ARG A 478 -4.71 -9.42 30.87
CA ARG A 478 -4.92 -9.23 29.43
C ARG A 478 -4.09 -10.28 28.69
N ARG A 479 -4.79 -11.16 27.98
CA ARG A 479 -4.21 -12.19 27.11
C ARG A 479 -3.44 -11.50 25.98
N LYS A 480 -2.14 -11.28 26.14
CA LYS A 480 -1.25 -10.91 25.03
C LYS A 480 -1.35 -12.02 23.99
N ARG A 481 -2.01 -11.75 22.87
CA ARG A 481 -1.94 -12.60 21.69
C ARG A 481 -0.58 -12.35 21.05
N ASP A 482 0.32 -13.31 21.21
CA ASP A 482 1.65 -13.31 20.61
C ASP A 482 1.55 -13.60 19.10
N TRP A 483 1.24 -12.54 18.35
CA TRP A 483 1.22 -12.57 16.88
C TRP A 483 2.63 -12.55 16.30
N GLY A 484 3.64 -12.06 17.04
CA GLY A 484 5.05 -12.11 16.64
C GLY A 484 5.48 -13.53 16.33
N SER A 485 5.13 -14.51 17.18
CA SER A 485 5.45 -15.92 16.93
C SER A 485 4.77 -16.54 15.69
N ILE A 486 3.64 -15.99 15.24
CA ILE A 486 2.87 -16.52 14.11
C ILE A 486 3.46 -16.01 12.78
N PHE A 487 3.86 -14.75 12.72
CA PHE A 487 4.53 -14.19 11.55
C PHE A 487 5.98 -14.69 11.45
N GLN A 488 6.72 -14.74 12.57
CA GLN A 488 8.10 -15.21 12.60
C GLN A 488 8.25 -16.68 12.20
N LYS A 489 7.32 -17.56 12.58
CA LYS A 489 7.33 -18.98 12.16
C LYS A 489 7.07 -19.18 10.67
N THR A 490 6.39 -18.24 10.01
CA THR A 490 6.17 -18.27 8.56
C THR A 490 7.40 -17.76 7.82
N PHE A 491 8.06 -16.72 8.33
CA PHE A 491 9.30 -16.16 7.78
C PHE A 491 10.53 -17.07 7.98
N ASP A 492 10.73 -17.65 9.16
CA ASP A 492 11.89 -18.51 9.46
C ASP A 492 11.88 -19.81 8.64
N LYS A 493 10.69 -20.33 8.33
CA LYS A 493 10.55 -21.56 7.54
C LYS A 493 10.91 -21.37 6.06
N ILE A 494 10.87 -20.13 5.57
CA ILE A 494 11.19 -19.75 4.18
C ILE A 494 12.63 -19.22 4.06
N ASN A 495 13.16 -18.52 5.07
CA ASN A 495 14.61 -18.25 5.12
C ASN A 495 15.41 -19.56 5.18
N LYS A 496 14.88 -20.60 5.83
CA LYS A 496 15.48 -21.94 5.80
C LYS A 496 15.47 -22.59 4.42
N SER A 497 14.50 -22.33 3.53
CA SER A 497 14.53 -22.92 2.18
C SER A 497 15.62 -22.30 1.29
N PHE A 498 16.13 -21.11 1.64
CA PHE A 498 17.32 -20.52 1.01
C PHE A 498 18.65 -21.04 1.59
N SER A 499 18.66 -21.56 2.83
CA SER A 499 19.86 -22.15 3.45
C SER A 499 19.93 -23.68 3.33
N ALA A 500 18.80 -24.35 3.08
CA ALA A 500 18.71 -25.82 3.08
C ALA A 500 19.12 -26.47 1.75
N ALA A 501 19.42 -25.68 0.71
CA ALA A 501 19.87 -26.20 -0.58
C ALA A 501 21.35 -26.64 -0.58
N GLU A 502 22.06 -26.54 0.55
CA GLU A 502 23.48 -26.93 0.67
C GLU A 502 23.70 -28.29 1.37
N ASP A 503 22.65 -28.99 1.83
CA ASP A 503 22.80 -30.22 2.63
C ASP A 503 22.31 -31.53 1.95
N GLU A 504 22.00 -31.55 0.65
CA GLU A 504 21.74 -32.80 -0.08
C GLU A 504 22.85 -33.12 -1.11
N GLU A 505 23.74 -34.04 -0.66
CA GLU A 505 24.62 -34.99 -1.38
C GLU A 505 25.87 -34.49 -2.15
N ILE A 506 27.03 -34.79 -1.55
CA ILE A 506 28.09 -35.61 -2.18
C ILE A 506 27.63 -37.08 -2.19
#